data_AF-A0A9D5CBA3-F1
#
_entry.id   AF-A0A9D5CBA3-F1
#
_cell.length_a   1.000
_cell.length_b   1.000
_cell.length_c   1.000
_cell.angle_alpha   90.00
_cell.angle_beta   90.00
_cell.angle_gamma   90.00
#
_symmetry.space_group_name_H-M   'P 1'
#
loop_
_entity.id
_entity.type
_entity.pdbx_description
1 polymer ?
#
loop_
_entity_poly.entity_id
_entity_poly.type
_entity_poly.pdbx_seq_one_letter_code
_entity_poly.pdbx_strand_id
1 'polypeptide(L)'
;MDNIKLYLTVFIIRAQYSGLQILSKATFDGGMSTAVFVFYRQALATIFLAPITFFLERKTAPPLQFKICFKMFLLALVGITLTMNIHTVALDYTTPTLSSAASNSIPAITFILSVILGMESIKLRKQSGIAKITGVALSLAGVVMIACYIGPYIKSLNHHHLLGHGNNHSIGGHVNSNKKIWVLGTSLMTIGNITWSLWLVLQGPLLKQYPSKLIFTALQCFFSTIQSFCIALVMERDFSKWKLSSEISLVSIVYCGIIVTGVSFYLQSWCVEKKGPVFFAMSTPLTLLITITFSSLFLGELVNLGSVLGGVIMIGGLYSVLWGQCKEMKDSRIPVAEETKTACFNETQMVNSQN
;
A
#
# COMPACT_ATOMS: atom_id res chain seq x y z
N MET A 1 6.95 0.08 24.38
CA MET A 1 6.44 1.32 23.74
C MET A 1 6.63 1.34 22.22
N ASP A 2 7.73 0.82 21.66
CA ASP A 2 8.01 0.92 20.22
C ASP A 2 7.01 0.21 19.30
N ASN A 3 6.42 -0.91 19.75
CA ASN A 3 5.39 -1.60 18.98
C ASN A 3 4.13 -0.74 18.82
N ILE A 4 3.68 -0.05 19.87
CA ILE A 4 2.48 0.82 19.83
C ILE A 4 2.70 1.95 18.83
N LYS A 5 3.87 2.61 18.88
CA LYS A 5 4.24 3.65 17.91
C LYS A 5 4.16 3.14 16.48
N LEU A 6 4.69 1.94 16.22
CA LEU A 6 4.66 1.35 14.88
C LEU A 6 3.24 1.04 14.39
N TYR A 7 2.38 0.45 15.22
CA TYR A 7 0.98 0.18 14.84
C TYR A 7 0.19 1.46 14.60
N LEU A 8 0.42 2.49 15.43
CA LEU A 8 -0.18 3.82 15.25
C LEU A 8 0.29 4.45 13.93
N THR A 9 1.58 4.40 13.61
CA THR A 9 2.12 4.89 12.33
C THR A 9 1.47 4.17 11.15
N VAL A 10 1.33 2.84 11.21
CA VAL A 10 0.64 2.07 10.16
C VAL A 10 -0.82 2.53 10.04
N PHE A 11 -1.54 2.70 11.13
CA PHE A 11 -2.92 3.18 11.09
C PHE A 11 -3.02 4.56 10.42
N ILE A 12 -2.14 5.50 10.78
CA ILE A 12 -2.06 6.83 10.17
C ILE A 12 -1.80 6.73 8.66
N ILE A 13 -0.81 5.92 8.25
CA ILE A 13 -0.53 5.69 6.82
C ILE A 13 -1.77 5.16 6.10
N ARG A 14 -2.50 4.20 6.70
CA ARG A 14 -3.69 3.60 6.09
C ARG A 14 -4.85 4.58 5.98
N ALA A 15 -5.03 5.45 6.97
CA ALA A 15 -5.99 6.56 6.91
C ALA A 15 -5.61 7.59 5.83
N GLN A 16 -4.32 7.92 5.69
CA GLN A 16 -3.82 8.81 4.65
C GLN A 16 -4.11 8.26 3.24
N TYR A 17 -3.80 6.98 3.01
CA TYR A 17 -4.13 6.27 1.77
C TYR A 17 -5.64 6.15 1.53
N SER A 18 -6.46 6.08 2.57
CA SER A 18 -7.92 6.12 2.43
C SER A 18 -8.38 7.47 1.87
N GLY A 19 -7.89 8.57 2.45
CA GLY A 19 -8.14 9.92 1.93
C GLY A 19 -7.66 10.09 0.48
N LEU A 20 -6.52 9.48 0.09
CA LEU A 20 -6.05 9.47 -1.31
C LEU A 20 -7.12 8.89 -2.24
N GLN A 21 -7.72 7.75 -1.88
CA GLN A 21 -8.70 7.09 -2.75
C GLN A 21 -9.95 7.96 -2.95
N ILE A 22 -10.45 8.58 -1.86
CA ILE A 22 -11.64 9.42 -1.91
C ILE A 22 -11.37 10.70 -2.73
N LEU A 23 -10.27 11.42 -2.46
CA LEU A 23 -9.95 12.66 -3.16
C LEU A 23 -9.54 12.43 -4.62
N SER A 24 -8.81 11.35 -4.91
CA SER A 24 -8.46 11.00 -6.29
C SER A 24 -9.70 10.66 -7.11
N LYS A 25 -10.65 9.90 -6.54
CA LYS A 25 -11.94 9.62 -7.18
C LYS A 25 -12.68 10.92 -7.50
N ALA A 26 -12.85 11.81 -6.53
CA ALA A 26 -13.52 13.11 -6.75
C ALA A 26 -12.83 13.98 -7.82
N THR A 27 -11.49 13.90 -7.89
CA THR A 27 -10.69 14.62 -8.90
C THR A 27 -10.86 14.04 -10.31
N PHE A 28 -10.92 12.71 -10.42
CA PHE A 28 -11.12 12.04 -11.71
C PHE A 28 -12.55 12.16 -12.21
N ASP A 29 -13.53 12.12 -11.32
CA ASP A 29 -14.94 12.41 -11.64
C ASP A 29 -15.12 13.86 -12.14
N GLY A 30 -14.27 14.79 -11.67
CA GLY A 30 -14.15 16.15 -12.19
C GLY A 30 -13.44 16.29 -13.55
N GLY A 31 -13.04 15.17 -14.18
CA GLY A 31 -12.46 15.13 -15.52
C GLY A 31 -10.94 15.35 -15.61
N MET A 32 -10.23 15.36 -14.47
CA MET A 32 -8.77 15.51 -14.48
C MET A 32 -8.09 14.24 -15.01
N SER A 33 -7.10 14.40 -15.90
CA SER A 33 -6.28 13.29 -16.38
C SER A 33 -5.46 12.67 -15.25
N THR A 34 -5.59 11.36 -15.09
CA THR A 34 -4.90 10.51 -14.10
C THR A 34 -3.37 10.58 -14.22
N ALA A 35 -2.83 10.58 -15.43
CA ALA A 35 -1.39 10.68 -15.67
C ALA A 35 -0.82 12.04 -15.20
N VAL A 36 -1.57 13.12 -15.50
CA VAL A 36 -1.23 14.48 -15.07
C VAL A 36 -1.33 14.61 -13.55
N PHE A 37 -2.35 14.01 -12.93
CA PHE A 37 -2.50 13.97 -11.48
C PHE A 37 -1.32 13.28 -10.79
N VAL A 38 -0.89 12.11 -11.30
CA VAL A 38 0.29 11.38 -10.77
C VAL A 38 1.55 12.23 -10.87
N PHE A 39 1.77 12.90 -12.01
CA PHE A 39 2.91 13.81 -12.19
C PHE A 39 2.90 14.95 -11.14
N TYR A 40 1.79 15.68 -10.99
CA TYR A 40 1.71 16.80 -10.05
C TYR A 40 1.88 16.34 -8.60
N ARG A 41 1.24 15.22 -8.23
CA ARG A 41 1.39 14.60 -6.91
C ARG A 41 2.86 14.33 -6.60
N GLN A 42 3.58 13.77 -7.57
CA GLN A 42 4.96 13.39 -7.42
C GLN A 42 5.91 14.59 -7.42
N ALA A 43 5.63 15.60 -8.25
CA ALA A 43 6.36 16.87 -8.28
C ALA A 43 6.25 17.63 -6.96
N LEU A 44 5.05 17.75 -6.39
CA LEU A 44 4.85 18.41 -5.10
C LEU A 44 5.58 17.67 -3.97
N ALA A 45 5.54 16.34 -3.96
CA ALA A 45 6.28 15.55 -2.97
C ALA A 45 7.79 15.82 -3.05
N THR A 46 8.34 15.90 -4.27
CA THR A 46 9.75 16.22 -4.50
C THR A 46 10.10 17.63 -4.03
N ILE A 47 9.29 18.64 -4.39
CA ILE A 47 9.50 20.03 -3.96
C ILE A 47 9.42 20.16 -2.43
N PHE A 48 8.52 19.42 -1.80
CA PHE A 48 8.37 19.41 -0.35
C PHE A 48 9.53 18.70 0.37
N LEU A 49 9.96 17.53 -0.12
CA LEU A 49 11.03 16.74 0.51
C LEU A 49 12.44 17.27 0.23
N ALA A 50 12.66 17.96 -0.89
CA ALA A 50 13.96 18.52 -1.26
C ALA A 50 14.60 19.45 -0.21
N PRO A 51 13.91 20.48 0.33
CA PRO A 51 14.48 21.32 1.38
C PRO A 51 14.66 20.53 2.68
N ILE A 52 13.70 19.68 3.06
CA ILE A 52 13.76 18.90 4.30
C ILE A 52 14.98 17.96 4.30
N THR A 53 15.23 17.29 3.18
CA THR A 53 16.43 16.44 3.01
C THR A 53 17.72 17.23 3.05
N PHE A 54 17.76 18.39 2.39
CA PHE A 54 18.93 19.25 2.38
C PHE A 54 19.29 19.78 3.78
N PHE A 55 18.29 20.09 4.62
CA PHE A 55 18.56 20.58 5.98
C PHE A 55 18.85 19.47 6.98
N LEU A 56 18.14 18.33 6.93
CA LEU A 56 18.24 17.29 7.95
C LEU A 56 19.36 16.27 7.71
N GLU A 57 19.62 15.86 6.46
CA GLU A 57 20.49 14.72 6.17
C GLU A 57 21.76 15.09 5.37
N ARG A 58 21.94 16.35 4.96
CA ARG A 58 23.12 16.78 4.17
C ARG A 58 24.47 16.45 4.82
N LYS A 59 24.57 16.50 6.15
CA LYS A 59 25.83 16.25 6.88
C LYS A 59 26.00 14.79 7.35
N THR A 60 24.93 14.02 7.38
CA THR A 60 24.89 12.67 7.96
C THR A 60 24.72 11.57 6.91
N ALA A 61 24.31 11.93 5.69
CA ALA A 61 24.07 10.98 4.62
C ALA A 61 25.37 10.42 4.02
N PRO A 62 25.44 9.10 3.76
CA PRO A 62 26.57 8.51 3.06
C PRO A 62 26.59 9.00 1.59
N PRO A 63 27.78 9.05 0.96
CA PRO A 63 27.91 9.47 -0.42
C PRO A 63 27.12 8.53 -1.34
N LEU A 64 26.34 9.12 -2.25
CA LEU A 64 25.49 8.36 -3.16
C LEU A 64 26.32 7.77 -4.30
N GLN A 65 26.54 6.46 -4.27
CA GLN A 65 27.16 5.74 -5.38
C GLN A 65 26.21 5.66 -6.58
N PHE A 66 26.73 5.82 -7.80
CA PHE A 66 25.95 5.74 -9.04
C PHE A 66 25.15 4.43 -9.15
N LYS A 67 25.73 3.30 -8.74
CA LYS A 67 25.05 1.99 -8.72
C LYS A 67 23.80 1.99 -7.83
N ILE A 68 23.85 2.62 -6.67
CA ILE A 68 22.70 2.72 -5.75
C ILE A 68 21.67 3.69 -6.33
N CYS A 69 22.12 4.83 -6.86
CA CYS A 69 21.28 5.81 -7.54
C CYS A 69 20.49 5.16 -8.69
N PHE A 70 21.14 4.36 -9.53
CA PHE A 70 20.50 3.64 -10.63
C PHE A 70 19.49 2.59 -10.14
N LYS A 71 19.81 1.86 -9.06
CA LYS A 71 18.82 0.96 -8.42
C LYS A 71 17.60 1.71 -7.91
N MET A 72 17.77 2.89 -7.30
CA MET A 72 16.65 3.73 -6.85
C MET A 72 15.81 4.24 -8.01
N PHE A 73 16.44 4.63 -9.13
CA PHE A 73 15.76 5.01 -10.35
C PHE A 73 14.90 3.87 -10.92
N LEU A 74 15.46 2.66 -11.04
CA LEU A 74 14.72 1.47 -11.48
C LEU A 74 13.60 1.12 -10.50
N LEU A 75 13.84 1.26 -9.19
CA LEU A 75 12.83 1.00 -8.18
C LEU A 75 11.66 1.99 -8.27
N ALA A 76 11.93 3.27 -8.53
CA ALA A 76 10.89 4.27 -8.77
C ALA A 76 10.12 4.00 -10.09
N LEU A 77 10.84 3.55 -11.13
CA LEU A 77 10.25 3.20 -12.43
C LEU A 77 9.26 2.06 -12.29
N VAL A 78 9.69 0.95 -11.69
CA VAL A 78 8.87 -0.25 -11.53
C VAL A 78 7.75 -0.02 -10.51
N GLY A 79 8.06 0.65 -9.39
CA GLY A 79 7.17 0.67 -8.24
C GLY A 79 6.16 1.80 -8.17
N ILE A 80 6.52 2.97 -8.70
CA ILE A 80 5.67 4.15 -8.63
C ILE A 80 5.13 4.43 -10.02
N THR A 81 6.03 4.65 -10.98
CA THR A 81 5.63 5.05 -12.33
C THR A 81 4.82 3.97 -13.04
N LEU A 82 5.36 2.74 -13.15
CA LEU A 82 4.69 1.65 -13.85
C LEU A 82 3.40 1.25 -13.14
N THR A 83 3.43 1.09 -11.81
CA THR A 83 2.24 0.76 -11.03
C THR A 83 1.12 1.77 -11.22
N MET A 84 1.39 3.08 -11.05
CA MET A 84 0.34 4.11 -11.13
C MET A 84 -0.27 4.20 -12.53
N ASN A 85 0.53 4.05 -13.59
CA ASN A 85 0.05 4.07 -14.97
C ASN A 85 -0.71 2.78 -15.34
N ILE A 86 -0.21 1.62 -14.93
CA ILE A 86 -0.93 0.36 -15.13
C ILE A 86 -2.26 0.38 -14.37
N HIS A 87 -2.29 0.85 -13.13
CA HIS A 87 -3.53 0.98 -12.36
C HIS A 87 -4.50 1.94 -13.02
N THR A 88 -4.01 3.07 -13.53
CA THR A 88 -4.81 4.03 -14.30
C THR A 88 -5.51 3.34 -15.47
N VAL A 89 -4.76 2.69 -16.36
CA VAL A 89 -5.34 1.99 -17.52
C VAL A 89 -6.21 0.82 -17.07
N ALA A 90 -5.83 0.11 -16.01
CA ALA A 90 -6.59 -1.02 -15.50
C ALA A 90 -7.97 -0.61 -15.00
N LEU A 91 -8.11 0.58 -14.40
CA LEU A 91 -9.38 1.11 -13.90
C LEU A 91 -10.40 1.33 -15.02
N ASP A 92 -9.96 1.68 -16.23
CA ASP A 92 -10.85 1.83 -17.40
C ASP A 92 -11.47 0.50 -17.85
N TYR A 93 -10.83 -0.63 -17.52
CA TYR A 93 -11.24 -1.98 -17.91
C TYR A 93 -11.69 -2.87 -16.74
N THR A 94 -11.78 -2.32 -15.53
CA THR A 94 -12.04 -3.05 -14.28
C THR A 94 -13.19 -2.44 -13.50
N THR A 95 -13.91 -3.28 -12.74
CA THR A 95 -14.90 -2.80 -11.79
C THR A 95 -14.26 -2.42 -10.45
N PRO A 96 -14.81 -1.44 -9.69
CA PRO A 96 -14.30 -1.08 -8.36
C PRO A 96 -14.13 -2.28 -7.41
N THR A 97 -15.06 -3.23 -7.54
CA THR A 97 -15.07 -4.50 -6.83
C THR A 97 -13.85 -5.38 -7.15
N LEU A 98 -13.55 -5.58 -8.43
CA LEU A 98 -12.41 -6.37 -8.86
C LEU A 98 -11.08 -5.68 -8.51
N SER A 99 -11.01 -4.35 -8.62
CA SER A 99 -9.84 -3.56 -8.17
C SER A 99 -9.59 -3.74 -6.66
N SER A 100 -10.66 -3.72 -5.86
CA SER A 100 -10.60 -3.97 -4.42
C SER A 100 -10.15 -5.41 -4.11
N ALA A 101 -10.66 -6.41 -4.84
CA ALA A 101 -10.25 -7.81 -4.69
C ALA A 101 -8.77 -8.00 -5.01
N ALA A 102 -8.33 -7.42 -6.12
CA ALA A 102 -6.95 -7.48 -6.55
C ALA A 102 -6.03 -6.77 -5.54
N SER A 103 -6.39 -5.60 -5.03
CA SER A 103 -5.58 -4.86 -4.04
C SER A 103 -5.40 -5.65 -2.73
N ASN A 104 -6.37 -6.46 -2.34
CA ASN A 104 -6.26 -7.33 -1.16
C ASN A 104 -5.42 -8.59 -1.40
N SER A 105 -4.97 -8.84 -2.63
CA SER A 105 -3.93 -9.85 -2.91
C SER A 105 -2.51 -9.33 -2.67
N ILE A 106 -2.31 -8.01 -2.46
CA ILE A 106 -1.00 -7.40 -2.16
C ILE A 106 -0.26 -8.11 -1.01
N PRO A 107 -0.88 -8.42 0.15
CA PRO A 107 -0.20 -9.18 1.21
C PRO A 107 0.33 -10.54 0.74
N ALA A 108 -0.47 -11.27 -0.06
CA ALA A 108 -0.12 -12.59 -0.56
C ALA A 108 1.06 -12.51 -1.53
N ILE A 109 0.98 -11.59 -2.50
CA ILE A 109 2.04 -11.36 -3.49
C ILE A 109 3.32 -10.90 -2.79
N THR A 110 3.21 -9.95 -1.85
CA THR A 110 4.35 -9.46 -1.06
C THR A 110 5.02 -10.59 -0.28
N PHE A 111 4.23 -11.48 0.34
CA PHE A 111 4.76 -12.63 1.05
C PHE A 111 5.52 -13.57 0.12
N ILE A 112 4.93 -13.95 -1.02
CA ILE A 112 5.57 -14.82 -2.03
C ILE A 112 6.88 -14.19 -2.53
N LEU A 113 6.87 -12.91 -2.89
CA LEU A 113 8.08 -12.19 -3.32
C LEU A 113 9.14 -12.10 -2.23
N SER A 114 8.72 -11.87 -0.97
CA SER A 114 9.65 -11.82 0.18
C SER A 114 10.31 -13.18 0.42
N VAL A 115 9.60 -14.27 0.18
CA VAL A 115 10.15 -15.63 0.24
C VAL A 115 11.14 -15.88 -0.90
N ILE A 116 10.76 -15.56 -2.14
CA ILE A 116 11.62 -15.76 -3.33
C ILE A 116 12.92 -14.97 -3.19
N LEU A 117 12.85 -13.75 -2.64
CA LEU A 117 14.01 -12.89 -2.39
C LEU A 117 14.76 -13.22 -1.10
N GLY A 118 14.37 -14.28 -0.37
CA GLY A 118 15.05 -14.74 0.84
C GLY A 118 14.93 -13.78 2.03
N MET A 119 13.98 -12.84 2.00
CA MET A 119 13.72 -11.90 3.10
C MET A 119 12.87 -12.51 4.21
N GLU A 120 12.10 -13.56 3.90
CA GLU A 120 11.29 -14.33 4.84
C GLU A 120 11.63 -15.82 4.70
N SER A 121 11.93 -16.48 5.82
CA SER A 121 12.18 -17.92 5.84
C SER A 121 10.88 -18.66 6.14
N ILE A 122 10.38 -19.46 5.20
CA ILE A 122 9.13 -20.19 5.45
C ILE A 122 9.38 -21.41 6.33
N LYS A 123 9.06 -21.29 7.62
CA LYS A 123 8.82 -22.44 8.48
C LYS A 123 7.37 -22.89 8.33
N LEU A 124 7.01 -23.47 7.17
CA LEU A 124 5.64 -23.86 6.77
C LEU A 124 4.93 -24.76 7.78
N ARG A 125 5.67 -25.51 8.60
CA ARG A 125 5.13 -26.43 9.60
C ARG A 125 4.81 -25.78 10.95
N LYS A 126 5.12 -24.50 11.13
CA LYS A 126 4.92 -23.76 12.39
C LYS A 126 3.53 -23.10 12.40
N GLN A 127 2.91 -23.04 13.57
CA GLN A 127 1.60 -22.40 13.79
C GLN A 127 1.54 -20.95 13.30
N SER A 128 2.68 -20.23 13.24
CA SER A 128 2.77 -18.90 12.61
C SER A 128 2.48 -18.93 11.11
N GLY A 129 3.09 -19.85 10.36
CA GLY A 129 2.96 -19.93 8.91
C GLY A 129 1.54 -20.26 8.48
N ILE A 130 0.89 -21.19 9.20
CA ILE A 130 -0.52 -21.55 8.97
C ILE A 130 -1.42 -20.33 9.19
N ALA A 131 -1.24 -19.60 10.31
CA ALA A 131 -2.05 -18.42 10.64
C ALA A 131 -1.91 -17.28 9.60
N LYS A 132 -0.71 -17.12 9.00
CA LYS A 132 -0.48 -16.18 7.89
C LYS A 132 -1.25 -16.60 6.63
N ILE A 133 -1.16 -17.87 6.24
CA ILE A 133 -1.83 -18.38 5.02
C ILE A 133 -3.36 -18.32 5.17
N THR A 134 -3.89 -18.78 6.31
CA THR A 134 -5.33 -18.75 6.58
C THR A 134 -5.86 -17.32 6.65
N GLY A 135 -5.10 -16.40 7.23
CA GLY A 135 -5.50 -15.00 7.30
C GLY A 135 -5.52 -14.31 5.94
N VAL A 136 -4.59 -14.65 5.04
CA VAL A 136 -4.62 -14.20 3.63
C VAL A 136 -5.84 -14.78 2.91
N ALA A 137 -6.11 -16.07 3.04
CA ALA A 137 -7.28 -16.70 2.43
C ALA A 137 -8.60 -16.08 2.93
N LEU A 138 -8.70 -15.82 4.23
CA LEU A 138 -9.86 -15.19 4.84
C LEU A 138 -10.02 -13.73 4.35
N SER A 139 -8.94 -12.97 4.21
CA SER A 139 -8.99 -11.62 3.64
C SER A 139 -9.49 -11.63 2.18
N LEU A 140 -9.05 -12.59 1.36
CA LEU A 140 -9.51 -12.75 -0.02
C LEU A 140 -11.00 -13.12 -0.06
N ALA A 141 -11.44 -14.03 0.80
CA ALA A 141 -12.84 -14.42 0.94
C ALA A 141 -13.73 -13.23 1.35
N GLY A 142 -13.23 -12.37 2.25
CA GLY A 142 -13.93 -11.15 2.66
C GLY A 142 -14.23 -10.25 1.47
N VAL A 143 -13.28 -10.04 0.55
CA VAL A 143 -13.51 -9.19 -0.61
C VAL A 143 -14.43 -9.83 -1.64
N VAL A 144 -14.30 -11.14 -1.85
CA VAL A 144 -15.24 -11.89 -2.71
C VAL A 144 -16.67 -11.77 -2.15
N MET A 145 -16.84 -11.73 -0.82
CA MET A 145 -18.15 -11.48 -0.21
C MET A 145 -18.66 -10.06 -0.47
N ILE A 146 -17.83 -9.03 -0.32
CA ILE A 146 -18.21 -7.64 -0.67
C ILE A 146 -18.64 -7.58 -2.15
N ALA A 147 -17.95 -8.34 -3.00
CA ALA A 147 -18.16 -8.38 -4.44
C ALA A 147 -19.46 -9.07 -4.88
N CYS A 148 -19.69 -10.26 -4.35
CA CYS A 148 -20.76 -11.14 -4.81
C CYS A 148 -22.06 -10.95 -4.03
N TYR A 149 -22.01 -10.36 -2.83
CA TYR A 149 -23.17 -10.20 -1.97
C TYR A 149 -23.56 -8.73 -1.81
N ILE A 150 -24.44 -8.25 -2.69
CA ILE A 150 -25.12 -6.98 -2.51
C ILE A 150 -26.36 -7.26 -1.65
N GLY A 151 -26.14 -7.31 -0.33
CA GLY A 151 -27.23 -7.46 0.64
C GLY A 151 -28.04 -6.17 0.81
N PRO A 152 -29.11 -6.19 1.64
CA PRO A 152 -29.96 -5.02 1.87
C PRO A 152 -29.13 -3.83 2.38
N TYR A 153 -29.49 -2.64 1.91
CA TYR A 153 -28.89 -1.38 2.33
C TYR A 153 -29.26 -1.12 3.80
N ILE A 154 -28.25 -0.95 4.64
CA ILE A 154 -28.46 -0.58 6.03
C ILE A 154 -28.75 0.93 6.03
N LYS A 155 -29.84 1.36 6.67
CA LYS A 155 -30.23 2.77 6.77
C LYS A 155 -29.01 3.60 7.23
N SER A 156 -28.56 4.50 6.37
CA SER A 156 -27.46 5.43 6.69
C SER A 156 -27.84 6.30 7.88
N LEU A 157 -26.91 6.45 8.82
CA LEU A 157 -27.06 7.23 10.06
C LEU A 157 -27.03 8.75 9.84
N ASN A 158 -26.78 9.22 8.61
CA ASN A 158 -26.75 10.65 8.27
C ASN A 158 -27.96 11.07 7.43
N HIS A 159 -28.79 11.96 7.99
CA HIS A 159 -29.99 12.54 7.39
C HIS A 159 -29.73 13.66 6.35
N HIS A 160 -28.56 13.68 5.69
CA HIS A 160 -28.30 14.65 4.63
C HIS A 160 -28.34 14.00 3.25
N HIS A 161 -29.52 14.10 2.65
CA HIS A 161 -29.81 13.70 1.29
C HIS A 161 -29.26 14.77 0.33
N LEU A 162 -27.99 14.63 -0.07
CA LEU A 162 -27.34 15.52 -1.04
C LEU A 162 -26.41 14.70 -1.93
N LEU A 163 -27.02 13.88 -2.79
CA LEU A 163 -26.60 13.51 -4.16
C LEU A 163 -27.46 12.34 -4.66
N GLY A 164 -28.70 12.67 -5.02
CA GLY A 164 -29.52 11.79 -5.84
C GLY A 164 -29.14 11.96 -7.31
N HIS A 165 -28.33 11.04 -7.85
CA HIS A 165 -28.41 10.63 -9.25
C HIS A 165 -27.82 9.23 -9.40
N GLY A 166 -28.71 8.23 -9.47
CA GLY A 166 -28.36 6.89 -9.89
C GLY A 166 -28.14 6.87 -11.40
N ASN A 167 -26.88 6.75 -11.83
CA ASN A 167 -26.57 6.24 -13.16
C ASN A 167 -26.27 4.75 -13.05
N ASN A 168 -27.32 3.94 -12.97
CA ASN A 168 -27.24 2.54 -13.37
C ASN A 168 -27.21 2.50 -14.90
N HIS A 169 -26.02 2.71 -15.47
CA HIS A 169 -25.81 2.36 -16.87
C HIS A 169 -25.66 0.83 -16.94
N SER A 170 -26.78 0.14 -17.14
CA SER A 170 -26.79 -1.24 -17.59
C SER A 170 -26.14 -1.30 -18.97
N ILE A 171 -24.88 -1.72 -19.03
CA ILE A 171 -24.22 -2.08 -20.29
C ILE A 171 -24.83 -3.41 -20.75
N GLY A 172 -25.93 -3.31 -21.49
CA GLY A 172 -26.40 -4.36 -22.37
C GLY A 172 -25.59 -4.34 -23.66
N GLY A 173 -24.87 -5.42 -23.98
CA GLY A 173 -24.27 -5.64 -25.29
C GLY A 173 -22.98 -6.48 -25.30
N HIS A 174 -23.05 -7.64 -25.97
CA HIS A 174 -21.94 -8.51 -26.42
C HIS A 174 -21.09 -9.27 -25.37
N VAL A 175 -21.58 -10.47 -25.01
CA VAL A 175 -21.00 -11.46 -24.08
C VAL A 175 -19.55 -11.91 -24.42
N ASN A 176 -19.11 -11.84 -25.68
CA ASN A 176 -17.77 -12.31 -26.07
C ASN A 176 -16.68 -11.20 -26.03
N SER A 177 -17.07 -9.92 -26.16
CA SER A 177 -16.15 -8.77 -26.02
C SER A 177 -15.85 -8.48 -24.55
N ASN A 178 -16.87 -8.61 -23.69
CA ASN A 178 -16.76 -8.41 -22.24
C ASN A 178 -15.75 -9.35 -21.58
N LYS A 179 -15.61 -10.60 -22.05
CA LYS A 179 -14.67 -11.54 -21.44
C LYS A 179 -13.21 -11.14 -21.69
N LYS A 180 -12.87 -10.69 -22.90
CA LYS A 180 -11.50 -10.25 -23.24
C LYS A 180 -11.15 -8.95 -22.50
N ILE A 181 -12.08 -8.00 -22.44
CA ILE A 181 -11.92 -6.74 -21.72
C ILE A 181 -11.74 -6.98 -20.21
N TRP A 182 -12.57 -7.84 -19.63
CA TRP A 182 -12.47 -8.20 -18.21
C TRP A 182 -11.18 -8.95 -17.86
N VAL A 183 -10.73 -9.88 -18.72
CA VAL A 183 -9.43 -10.57 -18.55
C VAL A 183 -8.27 -9.58 -18.68
N LEU A 184 -8.35 -8.62 -19.59
CA LEU A 184 -7.34 -7.57 -19.74
C LEU A 184 -7.28 -6.68 -18.49
N GLY A 185 -8.42 -6.18 -18.01
CA GLY A 185 -8.48 -5.37 -16.78
C GLY A 185 -7.95 -6.12 -15.55
N THR A 186 -8.34 -7.39 -15.40
CA THR A 186 -7.87 -8.26 -14.30
C THR A 186 -6.36 -8.49 -14.38
N SER A 187 -5.84 -8.76 -15.57
CA SER A 187 -4.41 -9.02 -15.76
C SER A 187 -3.58 -7.76 -15.50
N LEU A 188 -3.99 -6.59 -16.02
CA LEU A 188 -3.35 -5.31 -15.74
C LEU A 188 -3.37 -4.98 -14.25
N MET A 189 -4.52 -5.15 -13.57
CA MET A 189 -4.62 -4.89 -12.13
C MET A 189 -3.69 -5.80 -11.32
N THR A 190 -3.58 -7.08 -11.71
CA THR A 190 -2.67 -8.04 -11.06
C THR A 190 -1.22 -7.64 -11.27
N ILE A 191 -0.83 -7.24 -12.49
CA ILE A 191 0.53 -6.73 -12.78
C ILE A 191 0.82 -5.46 -11.95
N GLY A 192 -0.15 -4.55 -11.83
CA GLY A 192 -0.05 -3.38 -10.96
C GLY A 192 0.22 -3.76 -9.51
N ASN A 193 -0.46 -4.78 -8.98
CA ASN A 193 -0.24 -5.24 -7.60
C ASN A 193 1.09 -5.99 -7.42
N ILE A 194 1.55 -6.72 -8.44
CA ILE A 194 2.89 -7.34 -8.44
C ILE A 194 3.98 -6.28 -8.41
N THR A 195 3.87 -5.25 -9.26
CA THR A 195 4.84 -4.15 -9.30
C THR A 195 4.87 -3.35 -8.00
N TRP A 196 3.71 -3.06 -7.40
CA TRP A 196 3.60 -2.43 -6.08
C TRP A 196 4.22 -3.28 -4.97
N SER A 197 3.92 -4.59 -4.97
CA SER A 197 4.46 -5.53 -3.98
C SER A 197 5.97 -5.66 -4.14
N LEU A 198 6.47 -5.71 -5.37
CA LEU A 198 7.90 -5.77 -5.67
C LEU A 198 8.61 -4.51 -5.19
N TRP A 199 8.02 -3.33 -5.39
CA TRP A 199 8.53 -2.07 -4.85
C TRP A 199 8.67 -2.12 -3.33
N LEU A 200 7.61 -2.56 -2.65
CA LEU A 200 7.58 -2.68 -1.20
C LEU A 200 8.64 -3.66 -0.67
N VAL A 201 8.82 -4.82 -1.32
CA VAL A 201 9.81 -5.82 -0.89
C VAL A 201 11.23 -5.31 -1.14
N LEU A 202 11.52 -4.73 -2.30
CA LEU A 202 12.84 -4.23 -2.66
C LEU A 202 13.27 -2.98 -1.87
N GLN A 203 12.35 -2.25 -1.24
CA GLN A 203 12.69 -1.15 -0.33
C GLN A 203 13.61 -1.61 0.81
N GLY A 204 13.35 -2.77 1.42
CA GLY A 204 14.12 -3.27 2.56
C GLY A 204 15.62 -3.47 2.28
N PRO A 205 16.01 -4.27 1.27
CA PRO A 205 17.41 -4.48 0.91
C PRO A 205 18.15 -3.20 0.46
N LEU A 206 17.42 -2.24 -0.13
CA LEU A 206 18.00 -0.96 -0.53
C LEU A 206 18.22 -0.02 0.64
N LEU A 207 17.29 0.03 1.61
CA LEU A 207 17.49 0.79 2.86
C LEU A 207 18.62 0.21 3.71
N LYS A 208 18.94 -1.09 3.60
CA LYS A 208 20.14 -1.67 4.21
C LYS A 208 21.44 -1.20 3.55
N GLN A 209 21.44 -1.00 2.22
CA GLN A 209 22.59 -0.46 1.48
C GLN A 209 22.75 1.06 1.64
N TYR A 210 21.63 1.77 1.81
CA TYR A 210 21.59 3.22 1.96
C TYR A 210 20.63 3.61 3.10
N PRO A 211 21.12 3.78 4.34
CA PRO A 211 20.28 3.88 5.56
C PRO A 211 19.57 5.24 5.74
N SER A 212 19.79 6.19 4.83
CA SER A 212 19.17 7.52 4.85
C SER A 212 17.79 7.45 4.19
N LYS A 213 16.77 7.26 5.04
CA LYS A 213 15.36 7.08 4.65
C LYS A 213 14.79 8.30 3.92
N LEU A 214 15.12 9.49 4.39
CA LEU A 214 14.53 10.72 3.86
C LEU A 214 15.08 11.02 2.45
N ILE A 215 16.41 10.92 2.25
CA ILE A 215 16.99 11.03 0.89
C ILE A 215 16.53 9.89 -0.01
N PHE A 216 16.42 8.66 0.49
CA PHE A 216 15.87 7.55 -0.28
C PHE A 216 14.47 7.89 -0.81
N THR A 217 13.56 8.35 0.05
CA THR A 217 12.20 8.75 -0.35
C THR A 217 12.22 9.94 -1.30
N ALA A 218 13.05 10.96 -1.05
CA ALA A 218 13.14 12.14 -1.92
C ALA A 218 13.68 11.81 -3.31
N LEU A 219 14.69 10.94 -3.42
CA LEU A 219 15.24 10.48 -4.71
C LEU A 219 14.23 9.62 -5.47
N GLN A 220 13.52 8.72 -4.79
CA GLN A 220 12.41 7.99 -5.42
C GLN A 220 11.35 8.94 -5.95
N CYS A 221 11.02 9.97 -5.17
CA CYS A 221 10.07 10.97 -5.58
C CYS A 221 10.54 11.74 -6.81
N PHE A 222 11.78 12.21 -6.80
CA PHE A 222 12.40 12.95 -7.89
C PHE A 222 12.46 12.13 -9.19
N PHE A 223 12.93 10.88 -9.12
CA PHE A 223 12.97 10.00 -10.29
C PHE A 223 11.57 9.69 -10.81
N SER A 224 10.62 9.44 -9.92
CA SER A 224 9.24 9.23 -10.34
C SER A 224 8.63 10.50 -10.94
N THR A 225 8.98 11.71 -10.49
CA THR A 225 8.53 12.96 -11.13
C THR A 225 8.96 13.01 -12.59
N ILE A 226 10.25 12.74 -12.87
CA ILE A 226 10.80 12.76 -14.24
C ILE A 226 10.11 11.71 -15.10
N GLN A 227 9.99 10.49 -14.59
CA GLN A 227 9.40 9.37 -15.32
C GLN A 227 7.90 9.58 -15.60
N SER A 228 7.13 10.00 -14.58
CA SER A 228 5.71 10.31 -14.72
C SER A 228 5.46 11.52 -15.62
N PHE A 229 6.37 12.50 -15.65
CA PHE A 229 6.29 13.62 -16.60
C PHE A 229 6.39 13.13 -18.04
N CYS A 230 7.39 12.29 -18.35
CA CYS A 230 7.55 11.71 -19.69
C CYS A 230 6.29 10.93 -20.11
N ILE A 231 5.72 10.13 -19.21
CA ILE A 231 4.51 9.36 -19.52
C ILE A 231 3.28 10.26 -19.68
N ALA A 232 3.12 11.26 -18.81
CA ALA A 232 2.02 12.21 -18.90
C ALA A 232 2.04 12.98 -20.24
N LEU A 233 3.22 13.38 -20.73
CA LEU A 233 3.36 14.00 -22.05
C LEU A 233 2.95 13.08 -23.20
N VAL A 234 3.20 11.77 -23.08
CA VAL A 234 2.84 10.79 -24.10
C VAL A 234 1.34 10.50 -24.07
N MET A 235 0.75 10.33 -22.88
CA MET A 235 -0.65 9.99 -22.67
C MET A 235 -1.58 11.18 -22.90
N GLU A 236 -1.18 12.38 -22.48
CA GLU A 236 -2.02 13.57 -22.53
C GLU A 236 -1.30 14.70 -23.27
N ARG A 237 -1.44 14.68 -24.60
CA ARG A 237 -0.84 15.69 -25.50
C ARG A 237 -1.60 17.01 -25.54
N ASP A 238 -2.85 17.03 -25.07
CA ASP A 238 -3.64 18.26 -24.98
C ASP A 238 -3.27 19.02 -23.69
N PHE A 239 -2.49 20.09 -23.85
CA PHE A 239 -2.09 20.97 -22.76
C PHE A 239 -3.26 21.68 -22.05
N SER A 240 -4.46 21.65 -22.64
CA SER A 240 -5.67 22.16 -21.96
C SER A 240 -6.00 21.33 -20.73
N LYS A 241 -5.77 20.01 -20.76
CA LYS A 241 -5.99 19.11 -19.61
C LYS A 241 -4.91 19.19 -18.52
N TRP A 242 -3.82 19.90 -18.80
CA TRP A 242 -2.79 20.23 -17.81
C TRP A 242 -3.16 21.46 -16.97
N LYS A 243 -4.16 22.24 -17.40
CA LYS A 243 -4.63 23.38 -16.62
C LYS A 243 -5.38 22.90 -15.37
N LEU A 244 -4.89 23.33 -14.22
CA LEU A 244 -5.51 23.10 -12.92
C LEU A 244 -6.68 24.08 -12.74
N SER A 245 -7.86 23.71 -13.25
CA SER A 245 -9.03 24.59 -13.23
C SER A 245 -9.95 24.40 -12.02
N SER A 246 -9.93 23.21 -11.39
CA SER A 246 -10.84 22.90 -10.28
C SER A 246 -10.15 23.00 -8.92
N GLU A 247 -10.81 23.65 -7.97
CA GLU A 247 -10.36 23.77 -6.57
C GLU A 247 -10.17 22.39 -5.91
N ILE A 248 -11.06 21.43 -6.23
CA ILE A 248 -11.00 20.06 -5.70
C ILE A 248 -9.72 19.35 -6.17
N SER A 249 -9.33 19.55 -7.44
CA SER A 249 -8.11 18.97 -8.00
C SER A 249 -6.87 19.55 -7.31
N LEU A 250 -6.84 20.85 -7.05
CA LEU A 250 -5.72 21.50 -6.34
C LEU A 250 -5.57 20.96 -4.91
N VAL A 251 -6.66 20.93 -4.13
CA VAL A 251 -6.65 20.39 -2.77
C VAL A 251 -6.20 18.93 -2.77
N SER A 252 -6.69 18.13 -3.72
CA SER A 252 -6.32 16.72 -3.86
C SER A 252 -4.84 16.56 -4.19
N ILE A 253 -4.30 17.34 -5.11
CA ILE A 253 -2.89 17.29 -5.47
C ILE A 253 -2.00 17.68 -4.29
N VAL A 254 -2.35 18.73 -3.53
CA VAL A 254 -1.60 19.17 -2.35
C VAL A 254 -1.61 18.10 -1.26
N TYR A 255 -2.79 17.60 -0.90
CA TYR A 255 -2.93 16.54 0.11
C TYR A 255 -2.20 15.26 -0.34
N CYS A 256 -2.44 14.79 -1.56
CA CYS A 256 -1.89 13.54 -2.05
C CYS A 256 -0.37 13.63 -2.30
N GLY A 257 0.13 14.81 -2.68
CA GLY A 257 1.55 15.05 -2.91
C GLY A 257 2.32 15.15 -1.60
N ILE A 258 1.90 16.04 -0.70
CA ILE A 258 2.64 16.31 0.54
C ILE A 258 2.40 15.20 1.56
N ILE A 259 1.14 14.94 1.90
CA ILE A 259 0.80 14.03 3.00
C ILE A 259 0.99 12.59 2.57
N VAL A 260 0.43 12.19 1.43
CA VAL A 260 0.44 10.77 1.05
C VAL A 260 1.79 10.37 0.44
N THR A 261 2.28 11.14 -0.53
CA THR A 261 3.52 10.77 -1.22
C THR A 261 4.75 11.19 -0.42
N GLY A 262 4.77 12.40 0.15
CA GLY A 262 5.90 12.88 0.95
C GLY A 262 5.99 12.17 2.31
N VAL A 263 4.98 12.35 3.15
CA VAL A 263 4.99 11.84 4.54
C VAL A 263 4.75 10.33 4.60
N SER A 264 3.72 9.79 3.94
CA SER A 264 3.42 8.36 4.08
C SER A 264 4.48 7.46 3.45
N PHE A 265 5.17 7.85 2.36
CA PHE A 265 6.25 7.02 1.80
C PHE A 265 7.48 6.98 2.71
N TYR A 266 7.79 8.10 3.38
CA TYR A 266 8.84 8.14 4.40
C TYR A 266 8.48 7.23 5.58
N LEU A 267 7.26 7.38 6.13
CA LEU A 267 6.79 6.55 7.23
C LEU A 267 6.68 5.07 6.84
N GLN A 268 6.31 4.77 5.60
CA GLN A 268 6.32 3.42 5.04
C GLN A 268 7.73 2.85 5.03
N SER A 269 8.71 3.58 4.51
CA SER A 269 10.12 3.16 4.49
C SER A 269 10.61 2.85 5.90
N TRP A 270 10.25 3.69 6.88
CA TRP A 270 10.53 3.45 8.29
C TRP A 270 9.85 2.18 8.83
N CYS A 271 8.58 1.94 8.52
CA CYS A 271 7.86 0.72 8.93
C CYS A 271 8.48 -0.55 8.33
N VAL A 272 8.83 -0.50 7.03
CA VAL A 272 9.44 -1.62 6.29
C VAL A 272 10.81 -1.95 6.85
N GLU A 273 11.62 -0.96 7.19
CA GLU A 273 12.91 -1.18 7.86
C GLU A 273 12.74 -1.82 9.23
N LYS A 274 11.73 -1.40 10.02
CA LYS A 274 11.52 -1.88 11.40
C LYS A 274 10.92 -3.28 11.51
N LYS A 275 9.92 -3.62 10.70
CA LYS A 275 9.19 -4.90 10.79
C LYS A 275 9.13 -5.70 9.49
N GLY A 276 9.71 -5.19 8.41
CA GLY A 276 9.72 -5.84 7.11
C GLY A 276 8.54 -5.45 6.21
N PRO A 277 8.66 -5.74 4.90
CA PRO A 277 7.66 -5.38 3.90
C PRO A 277 6.36 -6.16 4.06
N VAL A 278 6.43 -7.43 4.50
CA VAL A 278 5.26 -8.29 4.70
C VAL A 278 4.34 -7.72 5.79
N PHE A 279 4.89 -7.28 6.92
CA PHE A 279 4.11 -6.62 7.98
C PHE A 279 3.35 -5.39 7.45
N PHE A 280 4.04 -4.54 6.68
CA PHE A 280 3.39 -3.38 6.09
C PHE A 280 2.29 -3.80 5.11
N ALA A 281 2.57 -4.70 4.17
CA ALA A 281 1.59 -5.17 3.19
C ALA A 281 0.34 -5.75 3.83
N MET A 282 0.50 -6.51 4.91
CA MET A 282 -0.61 -7.14 5.63
C MET A 282 -1.64 -6.15 6.16
N SER A 283 -1.25 -4.89 6.43
CA SER A 283 -2.21 -3.84 6.84
C SER A 283 -3.01 -3.23 5.67
N THR A 284 -2.80 -3.65 4.43
CA THR A 284 -3.53 -3.10 3.25
C THR A 284 -5.06 -3.21 3.34
N PRO A 285 -5.64 -4.32 3.83
CA PRO A 285 -7.09 -4.43 4.00
C PRO A 285 -7.67 -3.37 4.95
N LEU A 286 -6.87 -2.85 5.89
CA LEU A 286 -7.28 -1.78 6.79
C LEU A 286 -7.60 -0.48 6.04
N THR A 287 -6.90 -0.18 4.94
CA THR A 287 -7.23 0.98 4.10
C THR A 287 -8.64 0.86 3.55
N LEU A 288 -9.07 -0.34 3.10
CA LEU A 288 -10.41 -0.54 2.55
C LEU A 288 -11.50 -0.34 3.61
N LEU A 289 -11.28 -0.81 4.84
CA LEU A 289 -12.22 -0.57 5.95
C LEU A 289 -12.36 0.91 6.26
N ILE A 290 -11.23 1.61 6.43
CA ILE A 290 -11.23 3.05 6.73
C ILE A 290 -11.91 3.81 5.58
N THR A 291 -11.67 3.43 4.33
CA THR A 291 -12.33 4.04 3.16
C THR A 291 -13.83 3.83 3.18
N ILE A 292 -14.33 2.61 3.44
CA ILE A 292 -15.79 2.38 3.53
C ILE A 292 -16.40 3.22 4.65
N THR A 293 -15.74 3.30 5.81
CA THR A 293 -16.21 4.12 6.93
C THR A 293 -16.23 5.60 6.59
N PHE A 294 -15.16 6.14 6.01
CA PHE A 294 -15.10 7.55 5.60
C PHE A 294 -16.06 7.88 4.47
N SER A 295 -16.18 7.03 3.45
CA SER A 295 -17.18 7.21 2.38
C SER A 295 -18.60 7.22 2.95
N SER A 296 -18.93 6.34 3.88
CA SER A 296 -20.25 6.34 4.51
C SER A 296 -20.50 7.60 5.35
N LEU A 297 -19.53 8.05 6.13
CA LEU A 297 -19.67 9.22 7.01
C LEU A 297 -19.72 10.55 6.23
N PHE A 298 -18.84 10.73 5.24
CA PHE A 298 -18.67 12.00 4.53
C PHE A 298 -19.48 12.08 3.22
N LEU A 299 -19.59 10.99 2.46
CA LEU A 299 -20.34 10.98 1.19
C LEU A 299 -21.79 10.50 1.38
N GLY A 300 -22.14 9.96 2.54
CA GLY A 300 -23.49 9.45 2.82
C GLY A 300 -23.83 8.18 2.02
N GLU A 301 -22.85 7.51 1.42
CA GLU A 301 -23.07 6.28 0.66
C GLU A 301 -23.70 5.20 1.55
N LEU A 302 -24.78 4.57 1.06
CA LEU A 302 -25.47 3.49 1.76
C LEU A 302 -24.55 2.27 1.84
N VAL A 303 -24.31 1.79 3.06
CA VAL A 303 -23.47 0.61 3.29
C VAL A 303 -24.30 -0.65 3.10
N ASN A 304 -23.85 -1.50 2.18
CA ASN A 304 -24.49 -2.78 1.91
C ASN A 304 -24.14 -3.78 3.01
N LEU A 305 -25.07 -4.68 3.35
CA LEU A 305 -24.80 -5.75 4.32
C LEU A 305 -23.58 -6.60 3.94
N GLY A 306 -23.30 -6.79 2.64
CA GLY A 306 -22.10 -7.48 2.18
C GLY A 306 -20.79 -6.72 2.40
N SER A 307 -20.79 -5.39 2.37
CA SER A 307 -19.65 -4.58 2.77
C SER A 307 -19.34 -4.75 4.26
N VAL A 308 -20.38 -4.86 5.10
CA VAL A 308 -20.22 -5.11 6.55
C VAL A 308 -19.68 -6.51 6.81
N LEU A 309 -20.35 -7.55 6.28
CA LEU A 309 -19.94 -8.94 6.49
C LEU A 309 -18.54 -9.23 5.91
N GLY A 310 -18.28 -8.77 4.69
CA GLY A 310 -16.98 -8.90 4.06
C GLY A 310 -15.89 -8.12 4.82
N GLY A 311 -16.23 -6.95 5.37
CA GLY A 311 -15.36 -6.19 6.27
C GLY A 311 -14.99 -6.97 7.54
N VAL A 312 -15.96 -7.59 8.22
CA VAL A 312 -15.72 -8.42 9.41
C VAL A 312 -14.78 -9.59 9.11
N ILE A 313 -15.01 -10.28 8.00
CA ILE A 313 -14.15 -11.39 7.55
C ILE A 313 -12.73 -10.91 7.28
N MET A 314 -12.60 -9.75 6.64
CA MET A 314 -11.31 -9.15 6.32
C MET A 314 -10.53 -8.70 7.57
N ILE A 315 -11.22 -8.18 8.60
CA ILE A 315 -10.65 -7.90 9.93
C ILE A 315 -10.16 -9.20 10.59
N GLY A 316 -10.97 -10.26 10.54
CA GLY A 316 -10.60 -11.58 11.05
C GLY A 316 -9.34 -12.14 10.36
N GLY A 317 -9.25 -11.96 9.04
CA GLY A 317 -8.07 -12.34 8.25
C GLY A 317 -6.82 -11.57 8.68
N LEU A 318 -6.92 -10.25 8.78
CA LEU A 318 -5.86 -9.38 9.28
C LEU A 318 -5.40 -9.79 10.68
N TYR A 319 -6.33 -10.08 11.59
CA TYR A 319 -6.02 -10.50 12.96
C TYR A 319 -5.26 -11.83 12.98
N SER A 320 -5.71 -12.83 12.23
CA SER A 320 -5.04 -14.14 12.12
C SER A 320 -3.59 -13.98 11.63
N VAL A 321 -3.40 -13.12 10.63
CA VAL A 321 -2.07 -12.82 10.09
C VAL A 321 -1.16 -12.13 11.12
N LEU A 322 -1.67 -11.08 11.78
CA LEU A 322 -0.93 -10.36 12.83
C LEU A 322 -0.59 -11.27 14.01
N TRP A 323 -1.52 -12.16 14.39
CA TRP A 323 -1.30 -13.16 15.42
C TRP A 323 -0.18 -14.13 15.04
N GLY A 324 -0.16 -14.63 13.80
CA GLY A 324 0.91 -15.47 13.27
C GLY A 324 2.27 -14.80 13.43
N GLN A 325 2.40 -13.55 13.00
CA GLN A 325 3.63 -12.77 13.15
C GLN A 325 4.04 -12.53 14.61
N CYS A 326 3.09 -12.16 15.48
CA CYS A 326 3.37 -11.99 16.91
C CYS A 326 3.89 -13.29 17.54
N LYS A 327 3.36 -14.44 17.14
CA LYS A 327 3.82 -15.75 17.60
C LYS A 327 5.23 -16.06 17.10
N GLU A 328 5.54 -15.74 15.85
CA GLU A 328 6.89 -15.89 15.30
C GLU A 328 7.94 -15.01 16.01
N MET A 329 7.56 -13.78 16.37
CA MET A 329 8.43 -12.89 17.15
C MET A 329 8.71 -13.44 18.55
N LYS A 330 7.70 -14.01 19.22
CA LYS A 330 7.88 -14.65 20.53
C LYS A 330 8.80 -15.87 20.40
N ASP A 331 8.52 -16.71 19.42
CA ASP A 331 9.31 -17.92 19.16
C ASP A 331 10.75 -17.66 18.70
N SER A 332 11.06 -16.48 18.14
CA SER A 332 12.43 -16.09 17.78
C SER A 332 13.19 -15.45 18.95
N ARG A 333 12.48 -14.94 19.96
CA ARG A 333 13.09 -14.41 21.21
C ARG A 333 13.38 -15.49 22.24
N ILE A 334 12.56 -16.55 22.27
CA ILE A 334 12.75 -17.71 23.15
C ILE A 334 14.11 -18.41 22.94
N PRO A 335 14.58 -18.71 21.71
CA PRO A 335 15.87 -19.35 21.50
C PRO A 335 17.05 -18.47 21.95
N VAL A 336 16.97 -17.14 21.80
CA VAL A 336 18.01 -16.23 22.31
C VAL A 336 18.04 -16.19 23.85
N ALA A 337 16.87 -16.25 24.49
CA ALA A 337 16.78 -16.30 25.96
C ALA A 337 17.21 -17.65 26.53
N GLU A 338 16.96 -18.76 25.83
CA GLU A 338 17.44 -20.10 26.21
C GLU A 338 18.94 -20.28 25.95
N GLU A 339 19.49 -19.78 24.84
CA GLU A 339 20.94 -19.78 24.59
C GLU A 339 21.68 -18.91 25.61
N THR A 340 21.15 -17.73 25.96
CA THR A 340 21.76 -16.87 26.99
C THR A 340 21.69 -17.50 28.38
N LYS A 341 20.59 -18.18 28.72
CA LYS A 341 20.49 -18.93 29.99
C LYS A 341 21.40 -20.15 30.04
N THR A 342 21.55 -20.86 28.93
CA THR A 342 22.41 -22.05 28.83
C THR A 342 23.89 -21.66 28.84
N ALA A 343 24.27 -20.57 28.17
CA ALA A 343 25.61 -20.01 28.22
C ALA A 343 25.97 -19.52 29.64
N CYS A 344 25.07 -18.79 30.31
CA CYS A 344 25.28 -18.34 31.69
C CYS A 344 25.33 -19.51 32.69
N PHE A 345 24.55 -20.57 32.49
CA PHE A 345 24.58 -21.78 33.33
C PHE A 345 25.90 -22.54 33.17
N ASN A 346 26.42 -22.64 31.94
CA ASN A 346 27.69 -23.31 31.65
C ASN A 346 28.91 -22.52 32.18
N GLU A 347 28.90 -21.18 32.11
CA GLU A 347 29.94 -20.35 32.74
C GLU A 347 29.97 -20.52 34.27
N THR A 348 28.79 -20.62 34.91
CA THR A 348 28.70 -20.79 36.38
C THR A 348 29.23 -22.16 36.83
N GLN A 349 29.08 -23.21 36.01
CA GLN A 349 29.65 -24.54 36.31
C GLN A 349 31.16 -24.61 36.09
N MET A 350 31.70 -23.92 35.07
CA MET A 350 33.15 -23.87 34.82
C MET A 350 33.91 -23.13 35.94
N VAL A 351 33.32 -22.07 36.50
CA VAL A 351 33.91 -21.31 37.62
C VAL A 351 33.87 -22.11 38.93
N ASN A 352 32.84 -22.93 39.15
CA ASN A 352 32.74 -23.79 40.33
C ASN A 352 33.56 -25.09 40.25
N SER A 353 34.09 -25.46 39.09
CA SER A 353 34.98 -26.63 38.93
C SER A 353 36.49 -26.30 39.02
N GLN A 354 36.83 -25.01 39.12
CA GLN A 354 38.21 -24.53 39.22
C GLN A 354 38.58 -24.00 40.62
N ASN A 355 37.63 -24.00 41.56
CA ASN A 355 37.85 -23.85 43.00
C ASN A 355 37.59 -25.20 43.67
#